data_AF-A0A956DI19-F1
#
_entry.id   AF-A0A956DI19-F1
#
_cell.length_a   1.000
_cell.length_b   1.000
_cell.length_c   1.000
_cell.angle_alpha   90.00
_cell.angle_beta   90.00
_cell.angle_gamma   90.00
#
_symmetry.space_group_name_H-M   'P 1'
#
loop_
_entity.id
_entity.type
_entity.pdbx_description
1 polymer ?
#
loop_
_entity_poly.entity_id
_entity_poly.type
_entity_poly.pdbx_seq_one_letter_code
_entity_poly.pdbx_strand_id
1 'polypeptide(L)'
;MVDLQPLFVAIRGACSNKTWSTGIELSRGDAVDGIEASDEEVTLRVKVPGRTVAPTVTLYPEDDEWDCDCGSSGDCCEHVAAAILALRQARKEGKRLPSSAKAGGRIGYRLSPEGERLVVARVAVTGDEETPIDGSLAGLLSGRESGPAVEPDSVDLTIDRLMSMNRVRALSADTVQSLLPLLAEAQDVTFEGAPVKVLAQGLGPTAIVTAAKKGGFRLRLEAPASFERVILPGLALTRGDEGLALRPLELTDLAGLRFEALPLESVYPAGRVAELIGEVLPRLRQHGEVDLRTSELPDRVRHVEARIVIDVEQKGGALSVLPVLVYGDPPCARVDGDELVHLAGPVPRRDKRAEERALRGLREALDLVPGRRVEVMGKDAVSLAHKLRSFQGTIHGDAHRRLYPKKPLSAELALDPGDFSARFVSGGAEADPEEVLRAYQRGQSVVPLLGGGWAELPASWLEQHGHRLAEILAARDAQGTVAPHARPVMAELCDALERPRPPALQALAPLLDGFESLPEAKLPKDLRADLRPYQHEGVAWLSFLRKAGLGAVLADDMGLG
;
A
#
# COMPACT_ATOMS: atom_id res chain seq x y z
N MET A 1 -29.39 42.70 -39.20
CA MET A 1 -28.30 43.62 -38.83
C MET A 1 -28.79 44.51 -37.72
N VAL A 2 -28.29 44.29 -36.52
CA VAL A 2 -28.57 45.08 -35.31
C VAL A 2 -28.25 46.56 -35.55
N ASP A 3 -29.03 47.47 -34.98
CA ASP A 3 -28.76 48.91 -35.04
C ASP A 3 -27.53 49.24 -34.17
N LEU A 4 -26.47 49.77 -34.79
CA LEU A 4 -25.24 50.15 -34.08
C LEU A 4 -25.29 51.54 -33.45
N GLN A 5 -26.40 52.28 -33.63
CA GLN A 5 -26.49 53.65 -33.16
C GLN A 5 -26.40 53.78 -31.63
N PRO A 6 -27.04 52.92 -30.81
CA PRO A 6 -26.92 52.97 -29.35
C PRO A 6 -25.48 52.72 -28.87
N LEU A 7 -24.88 51.59 -29.27
CA LEU A 7 -23.48 51.24 -29.00
C LEU A 7 -22.50 52.35 -29.44
N PHE A 8 -22.71 52.95 -30.60
CA PHE A 8 -21.86 54.05 -31.07
C PHE A 8 -21.93 55.28 -30.15
N VAL A 9 -23.12 55.65 -29.66
CA VAL A 9 -23.29 56.77 -28.75
C VAL A 9 -22.62 56.47 -27.41
N ALA A 10 -22.77 55.24 -26.90
CA ALA A 10 -22.14 54.78 -25.68
C ALA A 10 -20.61 54.85 -25.78
N ILE A 11 -20.01 54.24 -26.81
CA ILE A 11 -18.56 54.30 -27.06
C ILE A 11 -18.10 55.75 -27.23
N ARG A 12 -18.78 56.57 -28.05
CA ARG A 12 -18.39 57.97 -28.27
C ARG A 12 -18.37 58.77 -26.97
N GLY A 13 -19.33 58.52 -26.06
CA GLY A 13 -19.43 59.15 -24.75
C GLY A 13 -18.31 58.73 -23.80
N ALA A 14 -17.88 57.46 -23.87
CA ALA A 14 -16.77 56.94 -23.07
C ALA A 14 -15.39 57.40 -23.55
N CYS A 15 -15.20 57.65 -24.86
CA CYS A 15 -13.90 58.05 -25.39
C CYS A 15 -13.57 59.54 -25.17
N SER A 16 -12.35 59.82 -24.70
CA SER A 16 -11.79 61.18 -24.70
C SER A 16 -11.68 61.74 -26.13
N ASN A 17 -11.67 63.07 -26.29
CA ASN A 17 -11.49 63.69 -27.61
C ASN A 17 -10.19 63.28 -28.31
N LYS A 18 -9.11 63.06 -27.56
CA LYS A 18 -7.82 62.60 -28.09
C LYS A 18 -7.90 61.15 -28.56
N THR A 19 -8.49 60.28 -27.75
CA THR A 19 -8.71 58.86 -28.07
C THR A 19 -9.56 58.71 -29.33
N TRP A 20 -10.66 59.47 -29.40
CA TRP A 20 -11.57 59.45 -30.55
C TRP A 20 -10.90 59.94 -31.84
N SER A 21 -10.11 61.02 -31.77
CA SER A 21 -9.35 61.52 -32.93
C SER A 21 -8.38 60.48 -33.47
N THR A 22 -7.67 59.79 -32.57
CA THR A 22 -6.74 58.71 -32.93
C THR A 22 -7.48 57.52 -33.55
N GLY A 23 -8.65 57.16 -33.00
CA GLY A 23 -9.52 56.12 -33.59
C GLY A 23 -10.02 56.46 -34.99
N ILE A 24 -10.32 57.74 -35.27
CA ILE A 24 -10.67 58.19 -36.63
C ILE A 24 -9.49 58.01 -37.59
N GLU A 25 -8.28 58.37 -37.17
CA GLU A 25 -7.08 58.21 -37.99
C GLU A 25 -6.82 56.73 -38.31
N LEU A 26 -6.94 55.84 -37.32
CA LEU A 26 -6.81 54.39 -37.52
C LEU A 26 -7.89 53.83 -38.45
N SER A 27 -9.16 54.20 -38.25
CA SER A 27 -10.27 53.76 -39.10
C SER A 27 -10.11 54.23 -40.55
N ARG A 28 -9.73 55.50 -40.77
CA ARG A 28 -9.48 56.05 -42.12
C ARG A 28 -8.20 55.52 -42.76
N GLY A 29 -7.24 55.12 -41.94
CA GLY A 29 -5.97 54.55 -42.36
C GLY A 29 -6.06 53.11 -42.89
N ASP A 30 -7.28 52.56 -43.01
CA ASP A 30 -7.56 51.19 -43.42
C ASP A 30 -6.88 50.19 -42.48
N ALA A 31 -6.98 50.42 -41.16
CA ALA A 31 -6.27 49.64 -40.15
C ALA A 31 -7.16 48.66 -39.38
N VAL A 32 -8.44 48.54 -39.74
CA VAL A 32 -9.41 47.70 -39.03
C VAL A 32 -9.85 46.56 -39.93
N ASP A 33 -9.71 45.33 -39.43
CA ASP A 33 -10.16 44.13 -40.11
C ASP A 33 -11.17 43.37 -39.25
N GLY A 34 -12.22 42.82 -39.88
CA GLY A 34 -13.25 42.05 -39.18
C GLY A 34 -12.93 40.57 -39.13
N ILE A 35 -13.03 39.96 -37.95
CA ILE A 35 -12.79 38.52 -37.76
C ILE A 35 -14.09 37.73 -37.92
N GLU A 36 -15.08 38.06 -37.08
CA GLU A 36 -16.34 37.34 -37.00
C GLU A 36 -17.48 38.31 -36.63
N ALA A 37 -18.68 38.00 -37.11
CA ALA A 37 -19.88 38.78 -36.82
C ALA A 37 -21.10 37.87 -36.66
N SER A 38 -21.60 37.77 -35.44
CA SER A 38 -22.95 37.32 -35.14
C SER A 38 -23.87 38.54 -34.90
N ASP A 39 -25.13 38.30 -34.51
CA ASP A 39 -26.01 39.39 -34.10
C ASP A 39 -25.69 39.85 -32.65
N GLU A 40 -25.18 38.96 -31.80
CA GLU A 40 -24.80 39.22 -30.40
C GLU A 40 -23.38 39.82 -30.26
N GLU A 41 -22.42 39.37 -31.07
CA GLU A 41 -21.01 39.73 -30.95
C GLU A 41 -20.39 40.05 -32.30
N VAL A 42 -19.56 41.09 -32.35
CA VAL A 42 -18.71 41.40 -33.51
C VAL A 42 -17.27 41.58 -33.06
N THR A 43 -16.38 40.73 -33.57
CA THR A 43 -14.95 40.73 -33.22
C THR A 43 -14.13 41.34 -34.36
N LEU A 44 -13.30 42.33 -34.04
CA LEU A 44 -12.47 43.07 -34.98
C LEU A 44 -11.02 43.15 -34.48
N ARG A 45 -10.04 43.27 -35.39
CA ARG A 45 -8.65 43.58 -35.06
C ARG A 45 -8.28 44.97 -35.56
N VAL A 46 -7.51 45.70 -34.76
CA VAL A 46 -7.06 47.06 -35.10
C VAL A 46 -5.55 47.13 -35.15
N LYS A 47 -4.99 47.34 -36.34
CA LYS A 47 -3.55 47.44 -36.57
C LYS A 47 -3.02 48.80 -36.14
N VAL A 48 -2.03 48.80 -35.24
CA VAL A 48 -1.39 50.03 -34.77
C VAL A 48 0.08 50.06 -35.19
N PRO A 49 0.56 51.15 -35.80
CA PRO A 49 1.97 51.31 -36.12
C PRO A 49 2.86 51.07 -34.89
N GLY A 50 3.83 50.16 -35.03
CA GLY A 50 4.80 49.84 -33.96
C GLY A 50 4.34 48.79 -32.94
N ARG A 51 3.08 48.31 -32.99
CA ARG A 51 2.67 47.10 -32.24
C ARG A 51 2.81 45.86 -33.11
N THR A 52 3.34 44.80 -32.50
CA THR A 52 3.55 43.49 -33.15
C THR A 52 2.26 42.67 -33.23
N VAL A 53 1.40 42.77 -32.21
CA VAL A 53 0.07 42.13 -32.17
C VAL A 53 -0.99 43.24 -32.25
N ALA A 54 -1.89 43.11 -33.22
CA ALA A 54 -3.03 44.01 -33.38
C ALA A 54 -4.05 43.74 -32.26
N PRO A 55 -4.47 44.76 -31.49
CA PRO A 55 -5.49 44.55 -30.47
C PRO A 55 -6.80 44.01 -31.03
N THR A 56 -7.36 43.03 -30.34
CA THR A 56 -8.68 42.47 -30.60
C THR A 56 -9.71 43.30 -29.85
N VAL A 57 -10.71 43.78 -30.58
CA VAL A 57 -11.86 44.51 -30.07
C VAL A 57 -13.09 43.63 -30.26
N THR A 58 -13.79 43.36 -29.17
CA THR A 58 -15.10 42.72 -29.20
C THR A 58 -16.16 43.77 -28.92
N LEU A 59 -17.16 43.85 -29.80
CA LEU A 59 -18.31 44.72 -29.66
C LEU A 59 -19.53 43.85 -29.41
N TYR A 60 -20.37 44.23 -28.44
CA TYR A 60 -21.64 43.57 -28.11
C TYR A 60 -22.80 44.53 -28.45
N PRO A 61 -23.32 44.50 -29.70
CA PRO A 61 -24.28 45.49 -30.16
C PRO A 61 -25.63 45.48 -29.45
N GLU A 62 -26.03 44.35 -28.88
CA GLU A 62 -27.31 44.22 -28.16
C GLU A 62 -27.23 44.75 -26.72
N ASP A 63 -26.06 44.68 -26.10
CA ASP A 63 -25.83 45.07 -24.70
C ASP A 63 -25.23 46.47 -24.55
N ASP A 64 -24.89 47.13 -25.65
CA ASP A 64 -24.13 48.40 -25.67
C ASP A 64 -22.76 48.33 -24.97
N GLU A 65 -22.18 47.13 -24.91
CA GLU A 65 -20.89 46.84 -24.26
C GLU A 65 -19.76 46.59 -25.27
N TRP A 66 -18.52 46.70 -24.81
CA TRP A 66 -17.33 46.41 -25.59
C TRP A 66 -16.17 45.95 -24.71
N ASP A 67 -15.26 45.19 -25.30
CA ASP A 67 -13.99 44.81 -24.69
C ASP A 67 -12.83 45.00 -25.67
N CYS A 68 -11.63 45.23 -25.14
CA CYS A 68 -10.42 45.35 -25.94
C CYS A 68 -9.18 44.87 -25.18
N ASP A 69 -8.44 43.94 -25.78
CA ASP A 69 -7.25 43.30 -25.20
C ASP A 69 -5.99 44.21 -25.13
N CYS A 70 -6.12 45.50 -25.49
CA CYS A 70 -4.96 46.39 -25.63
C CYS A 70 -4.27 46.76 -24.31
N GLY A 71 -4.89 46.47 -23.16
CA GLY A 71 -4.39 46.76 -21.81
C GLY A 71 -4.59 48.21 -21.34
N SER A 72 -5.44 48.99 -22.00
CA SER A 72 -5.78 50.36 -21.58
C SER A 72 -6.58 50.36 -20.29
N SER A 73 -6.25 51.24 -19.34
CA SER A 73 -6.97 51.40 -18.07
C SER A 73 -8.18 52.34 -18.14
N GLY A 74 -8.57 52.81 -19.33
CA GLY A 74 -9.69 53.73 -19.53
C GLY A 74 -10.88 53.05 -20.20
N ASP A 75 -12.08 53.57 -19.93
CA ASP A 75 -13.37 53.03 -20.40
C ASP A 75 -13.48 52.91 -21.93
N CYS A 76 -12.66 53.64 -22.69
CA CYS A 76 -12.51 53.48 -24.13
C CYS A 76 -11.05 53.71 -24.56
N CYS A 77 -10.57 52.91 -25.52
CA CYS A 77 -9.30 53.10 -26.21
C CYS A 77 -9.47 53.46 -27.70
N GLU A 78 -8.39 53.89 -28.35
CA GLU A 78 -8.37 54.26 -29.76
C GLU A 78 -8.77 53.10 -30.68
N HIS A 79 -8.52 51.85 -30.26
CA HIS A 79 -8.92 50.64 -30.99
C HIS A 79 -10.44 50.46 -31.00
N VAL A 80 -11.11 50.60 -29.85
CA VAL A 80 -12.58 50.51 -29.75
C VAL A 80 -13.23 51.60 -30.62
N ALA A 81 -12.70 52.83 -30.54
CA ALA A 81 -13.17 53.93 -31.39
C ALA A 81 -12.98 53.63 -32.89
N ALA A 82 -11.82 53.10 -33.29
CA ALA A 82 -11.56 52.72 -34.67
C ALA A 82 -12.49 51.59 -35.15
N ALA A 83 -12.70 50.57 -34.31
CA ALA A 83 -13.51 49.40 -34.59
C ALA A 83 -14.97 49.75 -34.87
N ILE A 84 -15.61 50.54 -33.99
CA ILE A 84 -17.00 50.95 -34.19
C ILE A 84 -17.16 51.86 -35.42
N LEU A 85 -16.17 52.74 -35.68
CA LEU A 85 -16.18 53.61 -36.86
C LEU A 85 -16.11 52.81 -38.16
N ALA A 86 -15.16 51.86 -38.23
CA ALA A 86 -14.98 50.99 -39.39
C ALA A 86 -16.17 50.07 -39.60
N LEU A 87 -16.71 49.46 -38.54
CA LEU A 87 -17.89 48.60 -38.62
C LEU A 87 -19.12 49.35 -39.12
N ARG A 88 -19.36 50.56 -38.63
CA ARG A 88 -20.47 51.42 -39.11
C ARG A 88 -20.30 51.80 -40.57
N GLN A 89 -19.08 52.11 -41.00
CA GLN A 89 -18.78 52.42 -42.39
C GLN A 89 -19.04 51.20 -43.29
N ALA A 90 -18.56 50.02 -42.89
CA ALA A 90 -18.80 48.77 -43.59
C ALA A 90 -20.30 48.46 -43.74
N ARG A 91 -21.09 48.61 -42.66
CA ARG A 91 -22.55 48.40 -42.71
C ARG A 91 -23.27 49.40 -43.61
N LYS A 92 -22.82 50.66 -43.66
CA LYS A 92 -23.35 51.66 -44.62
C LYS A 92 -23.05 51.28 -46.07
N GLU A 93 -21.92 50.63 -46.31
CA GLU A 93 -21.51 50.10 -47.63
C GLU A 93 -22.14 48.73 -47.95
N GLY A 94 -23.02 48.20 -47.08
CA GLY A 94 -23.69 46.92 -47.27
C GLY A 94 -22.83 45.70 -46.94
N LYS A 95 -21.64 45.88 -46.33
CA LYS A 95 -20.76 44.80 -45.89
C LYS A 95 -21.06 44.41 -44.44
N ARG A 96 -20.94 43.10 -44.14
CA ARG A 96 -21.17 42.57 -42.78
C ARG A 96 -20.04 42.93 -41.81
N LEU A 97 -18.80 42.93 -42.31
CA LEU A 97 -17.57 43.26 -41.59
C LEU A 97 -16.71 44.23 -42.41
N PRO A 98 -15.92 45.11 -41.79
CA PRO A 98 -14.87 45.85 -42.48
C PRO A 98 -13.77 44.87 -42.95
N SER A 99 -13.12 45.18 -44.07
CA SER A 99 -11.98 44.42 -44.59
C SER A 99 -10.91 45.40 -45.00
N SER A 100 -9.70 45.20 -44.49
CA SER A 100 -8.55 46.05 -44.75
C SER A 100 -7.62 45.43 -45.80
N ALA A 101 -7.19 46.21 -46.79
CA ALA A 101 -6.18 45.77 -47.75
C ALA A 101 -4.77 45.68 -47.13
N LYS A 102 -4.60 46.24 -45.92
CA LYS A 102 -3.38 46.12 -45.10
C LYS A 102 -3.44 44.95 -44.13
N ALA A 103 -4.56 44.23 -44.05
CA ALA A 103 -4.71 43.03 -43.25
C ALA A 103 -3.83 41.92 -43.84
N GLY A 104 -2.91 41.41 -43.04
CA GLY A 104 -2.16 40.19 -43.37
C GLY A 104 -3.02 38.94 -43.19
N GLY A 105 -2.60 37.82 -43.78
CA GLY A 105 -3.25 36.53 -43.56
C GLY A 105 -3.16 36.07 -42.10
N ARG A 106 -4.21 35.39 -41.65
CA ARG A 106 -4.21 34.69 -40.34
C ARG A 106 -3.25 33.52 -40.38
N ILE A 107 -2.71 33.12 -39.23
CA ILE A 107 -1.81 31.97 -39.17
C ILE A 107 -2.64 30.69 -39.09
N GLY A 108 -2.44 29.80 -40.06
CA GLY A 108 -2.94 28.43 -40.04
C GLY A 108 -1.81 27.43 -39.78
N TYR A 109 -2.13 26.34 -39.10
CA TYR A 109 -1.20 25.25 -38.81
C TYR A 109 -1.57 24.01 -39.62
N ARG A 110 -0.61 23.46 -40.37
CA ARG A 110 -0.75 22.24 -41.18
C ARG A 110 0.13 21.16 -40.58
N LEU A 111 -0.50 20.20 -39.91
CA LEU A 111 0.14 19.13 -39.17
C LEU A 111 0.25 17.87 -40.04
N SER A 112 1.40 17.21 -40.05
CA SER A 112 1.55 15.92 -40.72
C SER A 112 2.63 15.07 -40.04
N PRO A 113 2.48 13.73 -40.01
CA PRO A 113 3.50 12.87 -39.44
C PRO A 113 4.69 12.71 -40.40
N GLU A 114 5.90 12.70 -39.85
CA GLU A 114 7.14 12.36 -40.56
C GLU A 114 7.96 11.40 -39.68
N GLY A 115 7.79 10.10 -39.89
CA GLY A 115 8.38 9.07 -39.04
C GLY A 115 7.85 9.14 -37.61
N GLU A 116 8.72 9.37 -36.63
CA GLU A 116 8.34 9.57 -35.22
C GLU A 116 8.27 11.05 -34.81
N ARG A 117 8.12 11.94 -35.79
CA ARG A 117 8.05 13.39 -35.58
C ARG A 117 6.76 13.95 -36.17
N LEU A 118 6.36 15.11 -35.67
CA LEU A 118 5.23 15.87 -36.21
C LEU A 118 5.75 17.10 -36.94
N VAL A 119 5.51 17.17 -38.23
CA VAL A 119 5.72 18.39 -39.01
C VAL A 119 4.63 19.38 -38.65
N VAL A 120 5.05 20.59 -38.27
CA VAL A 120 4.16 21.73 -38.00
C VAL A 120 4.49 22.81 -39.02
N ALA A 121 3.77 22.85 -40.15
CA ALA A 121 3.92 23.89 -41.15
C ALA A 121 2.96 25.05 -40.84
N ARG A 122 3.41 26.28 -41.13
CA ARG A 122 2.61 27.50 -40.96
C ARG A 122 2.26 28.08 -42.33
N VAL A 123 1.02 28.53 -42.45
CA VAL A 123 0.50 29.19 -43.66
C VAL A 123 -0.16 30.50 -43.28
N ALA A 124 -0.08 31.49 -44.17
CA ALA A 124 -0.87 32.70 -44.11
C ALA A 124 -2.16 32.46 -44.87
N VAL A 125 -3.30 32.58 -44.18
CA VAL A 125 -4.63 32.34 -44.73
C VAL A 125 -5.31 33.68 -44.99
N THR A 126 -5.57 33.98 -46.25
CA THR A 126 -6.27 35.21 -46.69
C THR A 126 -7.44 34.82 -47.57
N GLY A 127 -8.66 34.86 -47.02
CA GLY A 127 -9.83 34.28 -47.69
C GLY A 127 -9.65 32.77 -47.89
N ASP A 128 -9.74 32.31 -49.12
CA ASP A 128 -9.54 30.90 -49.51
C ASP A 128 -8.11 30.58 -49.98
N GLU A 129 -7.21 31.57 -50.01
CA GLU A 129 -5.82 31.37 -50.42
C GLU A 129 -4.91 31.08 -49.21
N GLU A 130 -4.09 30.03 -49.33
CA GLU A 130 -3.05 29.68 -48.36
C GLU A 130 -1.66 29.92 -48.95
N THR A 131 -0.87 30.76 -48.31
CA THR A 131 0.53 31.00 -48.70
C THR A 131 1.48 30.46 -47.63
N PRO A 132 2.44 29.57 -47.97
CA PRO A 132 3.41 29.05 -47.00
C PRO A 132 4.25 30.14 -46.32
N ILE A 133 4.49 29.96 -45.03
CA ILE A 133 5.37 30.84 -44.24
C ILE A 133 6.71 30.12 -44.00
N ASP A 134 7.73 30.53 -44.74
CA ASP A 134 9.11 30.08 -44.56
C ASP A 134 9.89 31.12 -43.74
N GLY A 135 10.15 30.84 -42.47
CA GLY A 135 10.88 31.74 -41.56
C GLY A 135 10.22 31.89 -40.20
N SER A 136 10.71 32.80 -39.38
CA SER A 136 10.09 33.20 -38.12
C SER A 136 9.06 34.31 -38.33
N LEU A 137 7.94 34.27 -37.59
CA LEU A 137 6.95 35.35 -37.62
C LEU A 137 7.57 36.67 -37.16
N ALA A 138 8.46 36.63 -36.16
CA ALA A 138 9.22 37.81 -35.74
C ALA A 138 10.13 38.38 -36.84
N GLY A 139 10.73 37.52 -37.68
CA GLY A 139 11.54 37.90 -38.82
C GLY A 139 10.71 38.60 -39.90
N LEU A 140 9.55 38.03 -40.24
CA LEU A 140 8.58 38.62 -41.18
C LEU A 140 8.08 39.99 -40.71
N LEU A 141 7.65 40.10 -39.44
CA LEU A 141 7.12 41.35 -38.89
C LEU A 141 8.17 42.47 -38.81
N SER A 142 9.45 42.12 -38.66
CA SER A 142 10.56 43.09 -38.64
C SER A 142 11.14 43.41 -40.03
N GLY A 143 10.62 42.78 -41.09
CA GLY A 143 11.12 42.94 -42.46
C GLY A 143 12.52 42.34 -42.68
N ARG A 144 13.02 41.53 -41.73
CA ARG A 144 14.30 40.82 -41.85
C ARG A 144 14.20 39.57 -42.71
N GLU A 145 12.99 39.01 -42.82
CA GLU A 145 12.67 37.86 -43.66
C GLU A 145 11.55 38.26 -44.64
N SER A 146 11.62 37.70 -45.85
CA SER A 146 10.64 37.88 -46.92
C SER A 146 9.58 36.80 -46.87
N GLY A 147 8.30 37.17 -46.97
CA GLY A 147 7.18 36.23 -46.97
C GLY A 147 5.84 36.94 -47.10
N PRO A 148 4.71 36.21 -46.95
CA PRO A 148 3.39 36.81 -47.03
C PRO A 148 3.16 37.83 -45.91
N ALA A 149 2.27 38.79 -46.15
CA ALA A 149 1.78 39.65 -45.09
C ALA A 149 0.97 38.80 -44.10
N VAL A 150 1.29 38.89 -42.80
CA VAL A 150 0.67 38.06 -41.76
C VAL A 150 0.22 38.90 -40.57
N GLU A 151 -0.81 38.41 -39.87
CA GLU A 151 -1.32 39.00 -38.63
C GLU A 151 -1.42 37.97 -37.51
N PRO A 152 -0.27 37.62 -36.90
CA PRO A 152 -0.24 36.66 -35.81
C PRO A 152 -0.79 37.27 -34.52
N ASP A 153 -1.41 36.42 -33.71
CA ASP A 153 -1.77 36.75 -32.34
C ASP A 153 -0.68 36.40 -31.31
N SER A 154 -1.01 36.51 -30.04
CA SER A 154 -0.10 36.19 -28.93
C SER A 154 0.25 34.70 -28.88
N VAL A 155 -0.69 33.81 -29.23
CA VAL A 155 -0.48 32.35 -29.29
C VAL A 155 0.46 32.03 -30.43
N ASP A 156 0.22 32.62 -31.61
CA ASP A 156 1.04 32.44 -32.80
C ASP A 156 2.51 32.84 -32.58
N LEU A 157 2.73 33.99 -31.94
CA LEU A 157 4.09 34.44 -31.61
C LEU A 157 4.77 33.55 -30.55
N THR A 158 3.99 32.93 -29.67
CA THR A 158 4.52 31.99 -28.67
C THR A 158 4.92 30.67 -29.34
N ILE A 159 4.06 30.15 -30.23
CA ILE A 159 4.36 29.00 -31.08
C ILE A 159 5.60 29.28 -31.96
N ASP A 160 5.68 30.47 -32.58
CA ASP A 160 6.82 30.88 -33.39
C ASP A 160 8.14 30.87 -32.62
N ARG A 161 8.15 31.36 -31.37
CA ARG A 161 9.36 31.32 -30.54
C ARG A 161 9.79 29.88 -30.24
N LEU A 162 8.85 29.02 -29.85
CA LEU A 162 9.13 27.60 -29.56
C LEU A 162 9.65 26.85 -30.79
N MET A 163 9.10 27.14 -31.96
CA MET A 163 9.54 26.55 -33.23
C MET A 163 10.90 27.11 -33.69
N SER A 164 11.08 28.43 -33.62
CA SER A 164 12.29 29.13 -34.09
C SER A 164 13.53 28.84 -33.24
N MET A 165 13.37 28.63 -31.93
CA MET A 165 14.46 28.22 -31.05
C MET A 165 15.10 26.89 -31.49
N ASN A 166 14.31 26.00 -32.09
CA ASN A 166 14.76 24.67 -32.47
C ASN A 166 15.18 24.58 -33.94
N ARG A 167 14.77 25.50 -34.82
CA ARG A 167 15.01 25.47 -36.28
C ARG A 167 14.64 24.11 -36.94
N VAL A 168 13.66 23.39 -36.40
CA VAL A 168 13.25 22.08 -36.92
C VAL A 168 11.84 22.17 -37.49
N ARG A 169 11.65 21.68 -38.72
CA ARG A 169 10.33 21.58 -39.36
C ARG A 169 9.50 20.42 -38.78
N ALA A 170 10.16 19.38 -38.29
CA ALA A 170 9.58 18.18 -37.70
C ALA A 170 9.94 18.07 -36.20
N LEU A 171 8.93 18.17 -35.35
CA LEU A 171 9.06 18.22 -33.89
C LEU A 171 9.07 16.82 -33.27
N SER A 172 9.88 16.66 -32.22
CA SER A 172 9.88 15.43 -31.40
C SER A 172 8.63 15.34 -30.53
N ALA A 173 8.31 14.14 -30.02
CA ALA A 173 7.18 13.91 -29.11
C ALA A 173 7.14 14.89 -27.92
N ASP A 174 8.27 15.09 -27.24
CA ASP A 174 8.34 15.99 -26.08
C ASP A 174 8.05 17.46 -26.45
N THR A 175 8.56 17.88 -27.61
CA THR A 175 8.31 19.24 -28.13
C THR A 175 6.85 19.41 -28.52
N VAL A 176 6.26 18.40 -29.15
CA VAL A 176 4.84 18.40 -29.53
C VAL A 176 3.96 18.50 -28.28
N GLN A 177 4.25 17.73 -27.23
CA GLN A 177 3.47 17.81 -25.98
C GLN A 177 3.44 19.22 -25.39
N SER A 178 4.56 19.93 -25.43
CA SER A 178 4.64 21.34 -24.98
C SER A 178 3.87 22.30 -25.88
N LEU A 179 3.64 21.94 -27.14
CA LEU A 179 2.96 22.75 -28.14
C LEU A 179 1.44 22.52 -28.18
N LEU A 180 0.96 21.35 -27.74
CA LEU A 180 -0.46 20.99 -27.78
C LEU A 180 -1.39 22.01 -27.10
N PRO A 181 -1.09 22.54 -25.90
CA PRO A 181 -1.96 23.54 -25.27
C PRO A 181 -2.09 24.81 -26.13
N LEU A 182 -1.01 25.25 -26.77
CA LEU A 182 -1.01 26.41 -27.65
C LEU A 182 -1.75 26.13 -28.96
N LEU A 183 -1.56 24.94 -29.55
CA LEU A 183 -2.30 24.52 -30.74
C LEU A 183 -3.80 24.31 -30.46
N ALA A 184 -4.20 24.04 -29.21
CA ALA A 184 -5.60 23.97 -28.81
C ALA A 184 -6.29 25.34 -28.81
N GLU A 185 -5.52 26.43 -28.65
CA GLU A 185 -6.00 27.81 -28.75
C GLU A 185 -5.97 28.35 -30.19
N ALA A 186 -5.28 27.67 -31.11
CA ALA A 186 -5.19 28.07 -32.50
C ALA A 186 -6.51 27.81 -33.25
N GLN A 187 -6.96 28.80 -34.04
CA GLN A 187 -8.27 28.76 -34.71
C GLN A 187 -8.29 27.89 -35.98
N ASP A 188 -7.16 27.77 -36.68
CA ASP A 188 -7.06 27.01 -37.92
C ASP A 188 -5.94 25.98 -37.85
N VAL A 189 -6.33 24.74 -37.54
CA VAL A 189 -5.43 23.59 -37.47
C VAL A 189 -5.98 22.46 -38.33
N THR A 190 -5.15 21.94 -39.22
CA THR A 190 -5.44 20.72 -39.97
C THR A 190 -4.39 19.65 -39.70
N PHE A 191 -4.81 18.39 -39.77
CA PHE A 191 -3.94 17.23 -39.70
C PHE A 191 -4.13 16.38 -40.96
N GLU A 192 -3.05 16.13 -41.70
CA GLU A 192 -3.08 15.43 -43.00
C GLU A 192 -4.09 16.06 -44.00
N GLY A 193 -4.24 17.39 -43.93
CA GLY A 193 -5.14 18.15 -44.81
C GLY A 193 -6.62 18.16 -44.39
N ALA A 194 -6.99 17.48 -43.30
CA ALA A 194 -8.33 17.52 -42.74
C ALA A 194 -8.38 18.45 -41.50
N PRO A 195 -9.46 19.24 -41.30
CA PRO A 195 -9.66 20.00 -40.06
C PRO A 195 -9.61 19.09 -38.83
N VAL A 196 -8.89 19.53 -37.80
CA VAL A 196 -8.72 18.76 -36.56
C VAL A 196 -8.82 19.69 -35.36
N LYS A 197 -9.49 19.25 -34.29
CA LYS A 197 -9.41 19.93 -32.99
C LYS A 197 -8.18 19.47 -32.24
N VAL A 198 -7.52 20.35 -31.50
CA VAL A 198 -6.47 19.96 -30.56
C VAL A 198 -7.03 20.12 -29.15
N LEU A 199 -6.99 19.05 -28.35
CA LEU A 199 -7.52 19.07 -27.00
C LEU A 199 -6.38 18.92 -26.00
N ALA A 200 -6.31 19.83 -25.03
CA ALA A 200 -5.36 19.74 -23.93
C ALA A 200 -5.67 18.56 -22.98
N GLN A 201 -6.94 18.16 -22.88
CA GLN A 201 -7.33 17.01 -22.06
C GLN A 201 -6.89 15.70 -22.72
N GLY A 202 -6.02 14.98 -22.03
CA GLY A 202 -5.50 13.72 -22.54
C GLY A 202 -6.54 12.61 -22.62
N LEU A 203 -6.17 11.57 -23.38
CA LEU A 203 -6.97 10.38 -23.65
C LEU A 203 -6.38 9.21 -22.86
N GLY A 204 -7.10 8.74 -21.84
CA GLY A 204 -6.77 7.50 -21.14
C GLY A 204 -7.53 6.29 -21.67
N PRO A 205 -7.15 5.07 -21.25
CA PRO A 205 -7.89 3.85 -21.57
C PRO A 205 -9.28 3.82 -20.91
N THR A 206 -10.17 3.03 -21.48
CA THR A 206 -11.44 2.64 -20.85
C THR A 206 -11.21 1.42 -19.97
N ALA A 207 -11.51 1.55 -18.69
CA ALA A 207 -11.38 0.51 -17.69
C ALA A 207 -12.72 -0.19 -17.44
N ILE A 208 -12.79 -1.49 -17.73
CA ILE A 208 -13.96 -2.32 -17.50
C ILE A 208 -13.69 -3.23 -16.30
N VAL A 209 -14.53 -3.13 -15.27
CA VAL A 209 -14.43 -3.95 -14.06
C VAL A 209 -15.55 -4.98 -14.02
N THR A 210 -15.20 -6.26 -13.90
CA THR A 210 -16.15 -7.38 -13.79
C THR A 210 -15.86 -8.24 -12.56
N ALA A 211 -16.87 -8.94 -12.04
CA ALA A 211 -16.67 -9.91 -10.97
C ALA A 211 -15.84 -11.12 -11.46
N ALA A 212 -14.98 -11.63 -10.58
CA ALA A 212 -14.19 -12.85 -10.80
C ALA A 212 -14.51 -13.91 -9.72
N LYS A 213 -13.98 -15.14 -9.90
CA LYS A 213 -14.21 -16.22 -8.93
C LYS A 213 -13.66 -15.87 -7.55
N LYS A 214 -14.30 -16.41 -6.50
CA LYS A 214 -13.87 -16.29 -5.09
C LYS A 214 -13.79 -14.83 -4.58
N GLY A 215 -14.73 -13.98 -4.99
CA GLY A 215 -14.82 -12.59 -4.50
C GLY A 215 -13.70 -11.67 -4.99
N GLY A 216 -13.01 -12.02 -6.08
CA GLY A 216 -12.06 -11.14 -6.76
C GLY A 216 -12.73 -10.34 -7.88
N PHE A 217 -11.97 -9.46 -8.51
CA PHE A 217 -12.41 -8.65 -9.66
C PHE A 217 -11.42 -8.75 -10.80
N ARG A 218 -11.92 -8.65 -12.04
CA ARG A 218 -11.11 -8.53 -13.24
C ARG A 218 -11.21 -7.09 -13.73
N LEU A 219 -10.07 -6.45 -13.89
CA LEU A 219 -9.91 -5.15 -14.55
C LEU A 219 -9.38 -5.41 -15.96
N ARG A 220 -10.09 -4.89 -16.96
CA ARG A 220 -9.67 -4.92 -18.36
C ARG A 220 -9.56 -3.48 -18.87
N LEU A 221 -8.39 -3.10 -19.35
CA LEU A 221 -8.16 -1.81 -19.99
C LEU A 221 -8.24 -1.98 -21.50
N GLU A 222 -9.01 -1.13 -22.16
CA GLU A 222 -9.18 -1.11 -23.61
C GLU A 222 -8.96 0.31 -24.14
N ALA A 223 -8.64 0.42 -25.43
CA ALA A 223 -8.63 1.73 -26.08
C ALA A 223 -10.08 2.27 -26.11
N PRO A 224 -10.30 3.55 -25.81
CA PRO A 224 -11.64 4.14 -25.83
C PRO A 224 -12.22 4.10 -27.24
N ALA A 225 -13.55 4.09 -27.36
CA ALA A 225 -14.23 3.98 -28.66
C ALA A 225 -13.89 5.13 -29.63
N SER A 226 -13.50 6.29 -29.10
CA SER A 226 -13.06 7.44 -29.89
C SER A 226 -11.61 7.33 -30.41
N PHE A 227 -10.83 6.34 -29.98
CA PHE A 227 -9.44 6.16 -30.41
C PHE A 227 -9.36 5.64 -31.85
N GLU A 228 -8.63 6.35 -32.70
CA GLU A 228 -8.38 5.92 -34.09
C GLU A 228 -6.99 5.28 -34.23
N ARG A 229 -5.94 6.04 -33.92
CA ARG A 229 -4.56 5.58 -33.98
C ARG A 229 -3.62 6.52 -33.23
N VAL A 230 -2.43 6.02 -32.89
CA VAL A 230 -1.33 6.84 -32.38
C VAL A 230 -0.59 7.49 -33.55
N ILE A 231 -0.35 8.79 -33.46
CA ILE A 231 0.38 9.55 -34.46
C ILE A 231 1.87 9.52 -34.17
N LEU A 232 2.24 9.74 -32.91
CA LEU A 232 3.60 9.61 -32.39
C LEU A 232 3.52 9.22 -30.90
N PRO A 233 4.60 8.72 -30.28
CA PRO A 233 4.58 8.34 -28.86
C PRO A 233 4.01 9.47 -27.99
N GLY A 234 2.94 9.19 -27.26
CA GLY A 234 2.24 10.14 -26.40
C GLY A 234 1.20 11.04 -27.08
N LEU A 235 0.90 10.88 -28.37
CA LEU A 235 -0.14 11.64 -29.09
C LEU A 235 -1.04 10.72 -29.93
N ALA A 236 -2.34 10.80 -29.71
CA ALA A 236 -3.33 10.05 -30.47
C ALA A 236 -4.23 10.96 -31.31
N LEU A 237 -4.66 10.40 -32.44
CA LEU A 237 -5.81 10.89 -33.20
C LEU A 237 -7.06 10.17 -32.69
N THR A 238 -8.11 10.94 -32.51
CA THR A 238 -9.42 10.47 -32.07
C THR A 238 -10.50 10.95 -33.03
N ARG A 239 -11.62 10.23 -33.07
CA ARG A 239 -12.82 10.61 -33.81
C ARG A 239 -14.00 10.63 -32.84
N GLY A 240 -14.66 11.78 -32.76
CA GLY A 240 -15.91 11.96 -32.03
C GLY A 240 -17.00 12.56 -32.94
N ASP A 241 -18.11 12.94 -32.34
CA ASP A 241 -19.27 13.52 -33.05
C ASP A 241 -18.92 14.86 -33.75
N GLU A 242 -17.99 15.62 -33.17
CA GLU A 242 -17.52 16.91 -33.71
C GLU A 242 -16.36 16.76 -34.72
N GLY A 243 -15.98 15.54 -35.10
CA GLY A 243 -14.93 15.26 -36.07
C GLY A 243 -13.64 14.70 -35.47
N LEU A 244 -12.51 15.00 -36.12
CA LEU A 244 -11.18 14.52 -35.70
C LEU A 244 -10.62 15.40 -34.59
N ALA A 245 -9.93 14.79 -33.62
CA ALA A 245 -9.19 15.51 -32.59
C ALA A 245 -7.84 14.87 -32.26
N LEU A 246 -6.81 15.70 -32.06
CA LEU A 246 -5.51 15.32 -31.51
C LEU A 246 -5.53 15.47 -29.99
N ARG A 247 -5.12 14.42 -29.27
CA ARG A 247 -5.11 14.38 -27.81
C ARG A 247 -3.81 13.76 -27.29
N PRO A 248 -3.21 14.30 -26.22
CA PRO A 248 -2.11 13.61 -25.55
C PRO A 248 -2.62 12.28 -24.95
N LEU A 249 -1.77 11.27 -24.90
CA LEU A 249 -2.11 10.00 -24.24
C LEU A 249 -1.84 10.09 -22.73
N GLU A 250 -2.79 9.58 -21.95
CA GLU A 250 -2.71 9.52 -20.48
C GLU A 250 -2.39 8.09 -20.02
N LEU A 251 -1.93 7.97 -18.77
CA LEU A 251 -1.62 6.69 -18.14
C LEU A 251 -0.66 5.83 -18.98
N THR A 252 0.33 6.47 -19.60
CA THR A 252 1.31 5.84 -20.49
C THR A 252 2.23 4.85 -19.78
N ASP A 253 2.34 4.93 -18.45
CA ASP A 253 2.99 3.92 -17.61
C ASP A 253 2.19 2.60 -17.51
N LEU A 254 0.87 2.65 -17.71
CA LEU A 254 0.00 1.47 -17.72
C LEU A 254 -0.31 0.98 -19.14
N ALA A 255 -0.65 1.90 -20.05
CA ALA A 255 -1.10 1.59 -21.40
C ALA A 255 0.03 1.59 -22.44
N GLY A 256 1.21 2.11 -22.10
CA GLY A 256 2.31 2.36 -23.04
C GLY A 256 2.17 3.72 -23.76
N LEU A 257 3.26 4.19 -24.36
CA LEU A 257 3.29 5.47 -25.09
C LEU A 257 2.53 5.43 -26.42
N ARG A 258 2.14 4.25 -26.88
CA ARG A 258 1.40 4.00 -28.11
C ARG A 258 0.10 3.23 -27.86
N PHE A 259 -0.35 3.11 -26.61
CA PHE A 259 -1.46 2.22 -26.23
C PHE A 259 -1.21 0.74 -26.62
N GLU A 260 0.06 0.38 -26.81
CA GLU A 260 0.50 -0.94 -27.27
C GLU A 260 0.34 -2.03 -26.22
N ALA A 261 0.18 -1.66 -24.94
CA ALA A 261 -0.13 -2.61 -23.87
C ALA A 261 -1.63 -3.01 -23.86
N LEU A 262 -2.48 -2.35 -24.65
CA LEU A 262 -3.92 -2.61 -24.69
C LEU A 262 -4.27 -3.68 -25.76
N PRO A 263 -5.23 -4.58 -25.47
CA PRO A 263 -5.97 -4.69 -24.23
C PRO A 263 -5.12 -5.31 -23.11
N LEU A 264 -5.18 -4.72 -21.91
CA LEU A 264 -4.50 -5.22 -20.72
C LEU A 264 -5.52 -5.82 -19.76
N GLU A 265 -5.30 -7.04 -19.31
CA GLU A 265 -6.18 -7.72 -18.35
C GLU A 265 -5.44 -8.08 -17.06
N SER A 266 -6.00 -7.65 -15.93
CA SER A 266 -5.46 -7.87 -14.59
C SER A 266 -6.54 -8.45 -13.68
N VAL A 267 -6.17 -9.47 -12.89
CA VAL A 267 -7.07 -10.08 -11.91
C VAL A 267 -6.64 -9.68 -10.50
N TYR A 268 -7.58 -9.08 -9.77
CA TYR A 268 -7.43 -8.69 -8.37
C TYR A 268 -8.13 -9.72 -7.49
N PRO A 269 -7.41 -10.67 -6.86
CA PRO A 269 -8.01 -11.60 -5.91
C PRO A 269 -8.53 -10.86 -4.68
N ALA A 270 -9.37 -11.52 -3.86
CA ALA A 270 -9.98 -10.94 -2.64
C ALA A 270 -8.98 -10.14 -1.78
N GLY A 271 -7.77 -10.67 -1.57
CA GLY A 271 -6.73 -9.99 -0.77
C GLY A 271 -6.18 -8.68 -1.38
N ARG A 272 -6.32 -8.45 -2.68
CA ARG A 272 -5.87 -7.23 -3.40
C ARG A 272 -7.02 -6.31 -3.84
N VAL A 273 -8.25 -6.58 -3.41
CA VAL A 273 -9.42 -5.73 -3.73
C VAL A 273 -9.25 -4.31 -3.19
N ALA A 274 -8.61 -4.16 -2.02
CA ALA A 274 -8.34 -2.87 -1.43
C ALA A 274 -7.44 -1.98 -2.30
N GLU A 275 -6.47 -2.55 -3.00
CA GLU A 275 -5.60 -1.84 -3.96
C GLU A 275 -6.39 -1.36 -5.18
N LEU A 276 -7.23 -2.24 -5.75
CA LEU A 276 -8.08 -1.90 -6.89
C LEU A 276 -8.95 -0.68 -6.58
N ILE A 277 -9.63 -0.68 -5.43
CA ILE A 277 -10.58 0.37 -5.04
C ILE A 277 -9.88 1.60 -4.47
N GLY A 278 -8.76 1.38 -3.77
CA GLY A 278 -8.02 2.41 -3.05
C GLY A 278 -7.09 3.25 -3.91
N GLU A 279 -6.49 2.64 -4.93
CA GLU A 279 -5.37 3.19 -5.70
C GLU A 279 -5.64 3.18 -7.21
N VAL A 280 -6.02 2.03 -7.77
CA VAL A 280 -6.10 1.84 -9.23
C VAL A 280 -7.33 2.54 -9.84
N LEU A 281 -8.54 2.26 -9.34
CA LEU A 281 -9.78 2.85 -9.86
C LEU A 281 -9.83 4.39 -9.71
N PRO A 282 -9.42 4.99 -8.58
CA PRO A 282 -9.35 6.45 -8.48
C PRO A 282 -8.44 7.08 -9.54
N ARG A 283 -7.28 6.48 -9.79
CA ARG A 283 -6.34 6.95 -10.82
C ARG A 283 -6.93 6.83 -12.22
N LEU A 284 -7.61 5.71 -12.52
CA LEU A 284 -8.30 5.51 -13.80
C LEU A 284 -9.43 6.52 -14.01
N ARG A 285 -10.23 6.83 -12.97
CA ARG A 285 -11.31 7.83 -13.05
C ARG A 285 -10.83 9.25 -13.31
N GLN A 286 -9.59 9.58 -12.92
CA GLN A 286 -9.05 10.92 -13.11
C GLN A 286 -8.60 11.16 -14.55
N HIS A 287 -8.13 10.12 -15.24
CA HIS A 287 -7.47 10.24 -16.54
C HIS A 287 -8.13 9.42 -17.67
N GLY A 288 -9.19 8.68 -17.39
CA GLY A 288 -9.90 7.83 -18.34
C GLY A 288 -11.32 7.50 -17.89
N GLU A 289 -11.94 6.58 -18.61
CA GLU A 289 -13.32 6.16 -18.33
C GLU A 289 -13.36 4.86 -17.54
N VAL A 290 -14.31 4.72 -16.62
CA VAL A 290 -14.47 3.51 -15.81
C VAL A 290 -15.90 2.98 -15.95
N ASP A 291 -16.04 1.82 -16.56
CA ASP A 291 -17.27 1.04 -16.71
C ASP A 291 -17.32 -0.08 -15.65
N LEU A 292 -18.18 0.09 -14.64
CA LEU A 292 -18.37 -0.89 -13.58
C LEU A 292 -19.48 -1.88 -13.98
N ARG A 293 -19.08 -3.05 -14.49
CA ARG A 293 -19.97 -4.18 -14.83
C ARG A 293 -20.09 -5.18 -13.68
N THR A 294 -20.24 -4.67 -12.47
CA THR A 294 -20.46 -5.45 -11.24
C THR A 294 -21.11 -4.59 -10.17
N SER A 295 -22.04 -5.16 -9.40
CA SER A 295 -22.65 -4.55 -8.21
C SER A 295 -22.01 -5.03 -6.90
N GLU A 296 -21.03 -5.94 -6.97
CA GLU A 296 -20.40 -6.56 -5.79
C GLU A 296 -19.18 -5.77 -5.27
N LEU A 297 -18.77 -4.71 -5.96
CA LEU A 297 -17.60 -3.92 -5.60
C LEU A 297 -17.84 -3.24 -4.24
N PRO A 298 -17.02 -3.50 -3.20
CA PRO A 298 -17.21 -2.88 -1.89
C PRO A 298 -17.08 -1.36 -1.90
N ASP A 299 -17.84 -0.69 -1.04
CA ASP A 299 -17.71 0.75 -0.84
C ASP A 299 -16.44 1.10 -0.07
N ARG A 300 -15.84 2.24 -0.45
CA ARG A 300 -14.71 2.83 0.27
C ARG A 300 -15.22 3.74 1.39
N VAL A 301 -14.93 3.38 2.64
CA VAL A 301 -15.40 4.12 3.82
C VAL A 301 -14.26 4.88 4.49
N ARG A 302 -14.49 6.15 4.82
CA ARG A 302 -13.45 7.03 5.40
C ARG A 302 -13.19 6.81 6.89
N HIS A 303 -14.19 6.36 7.65
CA HIS A 303 -14.13 6.30 9.11
C HIS A 303 -14.29 4.87 9.60
N VAL A 304 -13.23 4.09 9.48
CA VAL A 304 -13.13 2.77 10.10
C VAL A 304 -11.94 2.81 11.05
N GLU A 305 -12.15 2.42 12.30
CA GLU A 305 -11.12 2.49 13.34
C GLU A 305 -10.06 1.40 13.15
N ALA A 306 -8.78 1.79 13.24
CA ALA A 306 -7.65 0.86 13.29
C ALA A 306 -7.38 0.44 14.74
N ARG A 307 -7.28 -0.87 14.98
CA ARG A 307 -7.07 -1.43 16.33
C ARG A 307 -6.23 -2.69 16.29
N ILE A 308 -5.71 -3.08 17.45
CA ILE A 308 -5.00 -4.34 17.62
C ILE A 308 -5.98 -5.42 18.09
N VAL A 309 -5.96 -6.55 17.40
CA VAL A 309 -6.56 -7.81 17.84
C VAL A 309 -5.42 -8.76 18.18
N ILE A 310 -5.53 -9.49 19.29
CA ILE A 310 -4.49 -10.41 19.73
C ILE A 310 -5.08 -11.82 19.84
N ASP A 311 -4.54 -12.77 19.09
CA ASP A 311 -4.83 -14.17 19.29
C ASP A 311 -3.88 -14.75 20.34
N VAL A 312 -4.45 -15.41 21.35
CA VAL A 312 -3.71 -15.97 22.48
C VAL A 312 -4.07 -17.44 22.67
N GLU A 313 -3.07 -18.30 22.67
CA GLU A 313 -3.22 -19.74 22.90
C GLU A 313 -2.08 -20.29 23.75
N GLN A 314 -2.28 -21.47 24.34
CA GLN A 314 -1.21 -22.21 25.02
C GLN A 314 -0.73 -23.35 24.12
N LYS A 315 0.57 -23.37 23.82
CA LYS A 315 1.23 -24.46 23.08
C LYS A 315 2.23 -25.14 23.99
N GLY A 316 1.85 -26.29 24.52
CA GLY A 316 2.63 -26.98 25.55
C GLY A 316 2.86 -26.08 26.76
N GLY A 317 4.14 -25.80 27.07
CA GLY A 317 4.54 -24.92 28.16
C GLY A 317 4.60 -23.42 27.83
N ALA A 318 4.35 -23.04 26.58
CA ALA A 318 4.49 -21.67 26.11
C ALA A 318 3.14 -20.95 25.96
N LEU A 319 3.12 -19.66 26.31
CA LEU A 319 2.07 -18.73 25.93
C LEU A 319 2.40 -18.21 24.53
N SER A 320 1.58 -18.59 23.54
CA SER A 320 1.72 -18.18 22.15
C SER A 320 0.77 -17.02 21.87
N VAL A 321 1.33 -15.89 21.41
CA VAL A 321 0.61 -14.63 21.21
C VAL A 321 0.88 -14.11 19.81
N LEU A 322 -0.18 -13.74 19.09
CA LEU A 322 -0.11 -13.12 17.78
C LEU A 322 -0.96 -11.84 17.75
N PRO A 323 -0.35 -10.66 17.88
CA PRO A 323 -1.05 -9.41 17.62
C PRO A 323 -1.17 -9.15 16.12
N VAL A 324 -2.33 -8.68 15.66
CA VAL A 324 -2.58 -8.26 14.28
C VAL A 324 -3.23 -6.87 14.28
N LEU A 325 -2.84 -6.04 13.32
CA LEU A 325 -3.43 -4.73 13.10
C LEU A 325 -4.59 -4.88 12.12
N VAL A 326 -5.78 -4.47 12.54
CA VAL A 326 -7.01 -4.60 11.75
C VAL A 326 -7.81 -3.31 11.75
N TYR A 327 -8.68 -3.18 10.76
CA TYR A 327 -9.70 -2.16 10.67
C TYR A 327 -11.08 -2.74 10.97
N GLY A 328 -11.86 -2.05 11.79
CA GLY A 328 -13.26 -2.34 12.04
C GLY A 328 -13.53 -3.35 13.16
N ASP A 329 -14.79 -3.41 13.60
CA ASP A 329 -15.31 -4.39 14.55
C ASP A 329 -16.73 -4.84 14.14
N PRO A 330 -16.90 -6.04 13.54
CA PRO A 330 -15.88 -7.07 13.27
C PRO A 330 -14.83 -6.62 12.22
N PRO A 331 -13.64 -7.25 12.19
CA PRO A 331 -12.57 -6.87 11.26
C PRO A 331 -12.99 -6.94 9.78
N CYS A 332 -12.87 -5.82 9.07
CA CYS A 332 -13.15 -5.71 7.63
C CYS A 332 -11.88 -5.73 6.77
N ALA A 333 -10.74 -5.33 7.34
CA ALA A 333 -9.43 -5.43 6.70
C ALA A 333 -8.31 -5.67 7.72
N ARG A 334 -7.21 -6.27 7.28
CA ARG A 334 -5.97 -6.48 8.03
C ARG A 334 -4.83 -5.71 7.38
N VAL A 335 -3.90 -5.19 8.18
CA VAL A 335 -2.69 -4.53 7.69
C VAL A 335 -1.50 -5.47 7.83
N ASP A 336 -0.90 -5.82 6.69
CA ASP A 336 0.30 -6.66 6.61
C ASP A 336 1.45 -5.82 6.03
N GLY A 337 2.24 -5.19 6.90
CA GLY A 337 3.29 -4.26 6.50
C GLY A 337 2.70 -3.01 5.81
N ASP A 338 2.97 -2.87 4.51
CA ASP A 338 2.41 -1.79 3.69
C ASP A 338 1.12 -2.16 2.95
N GLU A 339 0.70 -3.42 3.02
CA GLU A 339 -0.49 -3.91 2.32
C GLU A 339 -1.72 -3.88 3.23
N LEU A 340 -2.86 -3.46 2.66
CA LEU A 340 -4.17 -3.54 3.28
C LEU A 340 -4.94 -4.72 2.68
N VAL A 341 -5.04 -5.82 3.42
CA VAL A 341 -5.73 -7.03 3.01
C VAL A 341 -7.20 -6.93 3.37
N HIS A 342 -8.07 -6.93 2.37
CA HIS A 342 -9.53 -6.95 2.60
C HIS A 342 -9.96 -8.32 3.12
N LEU A 343 -10.79 -8.34 4.17
CA LEU A 343 -11.33 -9.54 4.78
C LEU A 343 -12.82 -9.72 4.43
N ALA A 344 -13.62 -8.69 4.71
CA ALA A 344 -15.07 -8.68 4.48
C ALA A 344 -15.62 -7.25 4.60
N GLY A 345 -16.85 -6.99 4.11
CA GLY A 345 -17.52 -5.70 4.32
C GLY A 345 -16.83 -4.51 3.60
N PRO A 346 -16.93 -3.28 4.13
CA PRO A 346 -16.41 -2.10 3.46
C PRO A 346 -14.87 -2.05 3.45
N VAL A 347 -14.28 -1.46 2.40
CA VAL A 347 -12.84 -1.24 2.32
C VAL A 347 -12.50 0.07 3.04
N PRO A 348 -11.71 0.02 4.13
CA PRO A 348 -11.39 1.22 4.87
C PRO A 348 -10.37 2.07 4.11
N ARG A 349 -10.49 3.40 4.20
CA ARG A 349 -9.40 4.29 3.80
C ARG A 349 -8.29 4.18 4.84
N ARG A 350 -7.11 3.78 4.39
CA ARG A 350 -5.91 3.67 5.24
C ARG A 350 -5.60 4.99 5.94
N ASP A 351 -5.51 4.95 7.26
CA ASP A 351 -5.14 6.06 8.15
C ASP A 351 -3.87 5.67 8.90
N LYS A 352 -2.72 6.03 8.33
CA LYS A 352 -1.40 5.73 8.91
C LYS A 352 -1.23 6.30 10.31
N ARG A 353 -1.86 7.44 10.65
CA ARG A 353 -1.77 8.02 12.00
C ARG A 353 -2.54 7.19 13.02
N ALA A 354 -3.70 6.65 12.65
CA ALA A 354 -4.43 5.71 13.51
C ALA A 354 -3.65 4.39 13.69
N GLU A 355 -3.08 3.85 12.62
CA GLU A 355 -2.20 2.67 12.67
C GLU A 355 -1.02 2.90 13.63
N GLU A 356 -0.27 3.98 13.45
CA GLU A 356 0.88 4.32 14.31
C GLU A 356 0.50 4.46 15.79
N ARG A 357 -0.69 5.00 16.10
CA ARG A 357 -1.20 5.07 17.48
C ARG A 357 -1.47 3.69 18.06
N ALA A 358 -2.14 2.81 17.30
CA ALA A 358 -2.41 1.44 17.72
C ALA A 358 -1.12 0.63 17.93
N LEU A 359 -0.14 0.78 17.02
CA LEU A 359 1.16 0.14 17.11
C LEU A 359 1.99 0.63 18.30
N ARG A 360 1.94 1.93 18.57
CA ARG A 360 2.59 2.52 19.76
C ARG A 360 2.00 1.95 21.04
N GLY A 361 0.66 1.89 21.14
CA GLY A 361 -0.02 1.30 22.29
C GLY A 361 0.34 -0.18 22.51
N LEU A 362 0.46 -0.96 21.43
CA LEU A 362 0.93 -2.35 21.52
C LEU A 362 2.36 -2.45 22.07
N ARG A 363 3.28 -1.64 21.57
CA ARG A 363 4.68 -1.66 21.99
C ARG A 363 4.84 -1.19 23.44
N GLU A 364 4.16 -0.11 23.82
CA GLU A 364 4.21 0.42 25.19
C GLU A 364 3.60 -0.56 26.21
N ALA A 365 2.49 -1.23 25.86
CA ALA A 365 1.81 -2.13 26.79
C ALA A 365 2.44 -3.52 26.86
N LEU A 366 2.85 -4.10 25.72
CA LEU A 366 3.21 -5.52 25.63
C LEU A 366 4.63 -5.79 25.10
N ASP A 367 5.32 -4.78 24.57
CA ASP A 367 6.61 -4.93 23.85
C ASP A 367 6.54 -5.93 22.69
N LEU A 368 5.41 -5.92 21.96
CA LEU A 368 5.16 -6.78 20.80
C LEU A 368 5.09 -5.98 19.50
N VAL A 369 5.22 -6.70 18.39
CA VAL A 369 5.11 -6.17 17.02
C VAL A 369 4.02 -6.95 16.29
N PRO A 370 3.12 -6.29 15.53
CA PRO A 370 2.06 -6.98 14.78
C PRO A 370 2.61 -8.00 13.79
N GLY A 371 1.83 -9.03 13.49
CA GLY A 371 2.15 -10.06 12.49
C GLY A 371 3.23 -11.06 12.91
N ARG A 372 3.91 -10.83 14.05
CA ARG A 372 4.92 -11.74 14.58
C ARG A 372 4.35 -12.55 15.74
N ARG A 373 4.33 -13.87 15.57
CA ARG A 373 4.01 -14.79 16.67
C ARG A 373 5.16 -14.82 17.67
N VAL A 374 4.83 -14.65 18.94
CA VAL A 374 5.78 -14.70 20.06
C VAL A 374 5.37 -15.83 20.99
N GLU A 375 6.35 -16.64 21.38
CA GLU A 375 6.17 -17.75 22.31
C GLU A 375 7.10 -17.55 23.49
N VAL A 376 6.50 -17.40 24.67
CA VAL A 376 7.23 -17.19 25.92
C VAL A 376 6.91 -18.30 26.90
N MET A 377 7.90 -18.65 27.73
CA MET A 377 7.81 -19.71 28.73
C MET A 377 8.18 -19.17 30.11
N GLY A 378 7.90 -19.93 31.17
CA GLY A 378 8.37 -19.60 32.50
C GLY A 378 7.85 -18.25 33.01
N LYS A 379 8.72 -17.47 33.66
CA LYS A 379 8.40 -16.14 34.23
C LYS A 379 7.90 -15.15 33.17
N ASP A 380 8.43 -15.23 31.94
CA ASP A 380 8.05 -14.32 30.87
C ASP A 380 6.62 -14.58 30.39
N ALA A 381 6.18 -15.85 30.39
CA ALA A 381 4.79 -16.21 30.13
C ALA A 381 3.84 -15.62 31.18
N VAL A 382 4.23 -15.69 32.46
CA VAL A 382 3.46 -15.08 33.56
C VAL A 382 3.35 -13.57 33.40
N SER A 383 4.48 -12.92 33.16
CA SER A 383 4.56 -11.47 32.99
C SER A 383 3.71 -11.01 31.81
N LEU A 384 3.83 -11.67 30.66
CA LEU A 384 3.05 -11.34 29.47
C LEU A 384 1.56 -11.61 29.67
N ALA A 385 1.18 -12.72 30.31
CA ALA A 385 -0.21 -13.02 30.65
C ALA A 385 -0.82 -11.93 31.56
N HIS A 386 -0.05 -11.39 32.51
CA HIS A 386 -0.49 -10.29 33.35
C HIS A 386 -0.71 -9.01 32.54
N LYS A 387 0.25 -8.62 31.70
CA LYS A 387 0.12 -7.44 30.83
C LYS A 387 -1.05 -7.56 29.85
N LEU A 388 -1.31 -8.76 29.33
CA LEU A 388 -2.46 -9.03 28.45
C LEU A 388 -3.81 -8.81 29.15
N ARG A 389 -3.91 -9.02 30.47
CA ARG A 389 -5.15 -8.77 31.22
C ARG A 389 -5.48 -7.28 31.36
N SER A 390 -4.45 -6.42 31.38
CA SER A 390 -4.62 -4.96 31.44
C SER A 390 -4.61 -4.30 30.05
N PHE A 391 -4.43 -5.08 28.99
CA PHE A 391 -4.41 -4.55 27.63
C PHE A 391 -5.81 -4.08 27.20
N GLN A 392 -5.90 -2.81 26.80
CA GLN A 392 -7.11 -2.20 26.26
C GLN A 392 -7.23 -2.57 24.78
N GLY A 393 -7.87 -3.70 24.48
CA GLY A 393 -8.07 -4.18 23.12
C GLY A 393 -8.80 -5.52 23.06
N THR A 394 -8.96 -6.04 21.85
CA THR A 394 -9.64 -7.33 21.65
C THR A 394 -8.63 -8.46 21.70
N ILE A 395 -8.89 -9.42 22.58
CA ILE A 395 -8.09 -10.63 22.73
C ILE A 395 -8.98 -11.83 22.46
N HIS A 396 -8.56 -12.68 21.52
CA HIS A 396 -9.15 -13.97 21.27
C HIS A 396 -8.40 -15.06 22.04
N GLY A 397 -9.15 -16.01 22.59
CA GLY A 397 -8.61 -17.04 23.46
C GLY A 397 -8.45 -16.60 24.92
N ASP A 398 -8.37 -17.57 25.81
CA ASP A 398 -8.46 -17.39 27.26
C ASP A 398 -7.20 -17.87 28.01
N ALA A 399 -6.15 -18.34 27.32
CA ALA A 399 -4.95 -18.90 27.95
C ALA A 399 -4.25 -17.91 28.91
N HIS A 400 -4.27 -16.60 28.61
CA HIS A 400 -3.75 -15.56 29.52
C HIS A 400 -4.58 -15.37 30.80
N ARG A 401 -5.85 -15.81 30.81
CA ARG A 401 -6.79 -15.68 31.95
C ARG A 401 -6.79 -16.90 32.86
N ARG A 402 -6.38 -18.07 32.36
CA ARG A 402 -6.27 -19.30 33.15
C ARG A 402 -5.25 -19.07 34.27
N LEU A 403 -5.79 -18.86 35.47
CA LEU A 403 -5.09 -18.34 36.65
C LEU A 403 -4.13 -19.37 37.25
N TYR A 404 -3.03 -18.83 37.75
CA TYR A 404 -2.07 -19.47 38.66
C TYR A 404 -2.76 -19.79 39.98
N PRO A 405 -2.52 -20.97 40.57
CA PRO A 405 -2.96 -21.21 41.94
C PRO A 405 -2.18 -20.28 42.90
N LYS A 406 -2.85 -19.76 43.94
CA LYS A 406 -2.24 -18.84 44.95
C LYS A 406 -1.09 -19.46 45.75
N LYS A 407 -0.88 -20.78 45.64
CA LYS A 407 0.12 -21.54 46.37
C LYS A 407 1.08 -22.21 45.37
N PRO A 408 2.36 -22.36 45.73
CA PRO A 408 3.28 -23.23 44.99
C PRO A 408 2.73 -24.65 44.86
N LEU A 409 3.19 -25.38 43.85
CA LEU A 409 2.90 -26.81 43.74
C LEU A 409 3.38 -27.55 44.98
N SER A 410 2.59 -28.50 45.46
CA SER A 410 3.03 -29.49 46.45
C SER A 410 3.27 -30.82 45.76
N ALA A 411 4.39 -31.47 46.10
CA ALA A 411 4.67 -32.83 45.67
C ALA A 411 3.81 -33.81 46.49
N GLU A 412 2.97 -34.59 45.82
CA GLU A 412 2.25 -35.73 46.37
C GLU A 412 2.83 -37.01 45.77
N LEU A 413 3.49 -37.81 46.59
CA LEU A 413 4.03 -39.09 46.15
C LEU A 413 3.13 -40.24 46.63
N ALA A 414 2.82 -41.20 45.77
CA ALA A 414 2.28 -42.50 46.18
C ALA A 414 3.34 -43.58 45.98
N LEU A 415 3.53 -44.37 47.03
CA LEU A 415 4.60 -45.35 47.17
C LEU A 415 3.94 -46.70 47.44
N ASP A 416 3.77 -47.49 46.39
CA ASP A 416 3.16 -48.83 46.44
C ASP A 416 4.25 -49.91 46.28
N PRO A 417 3.96 -51.21 46.51
CA PRO A 417 4.96 -52.27 46.42
C PRO A 417 5.55 -52.43 45.01
N GLY A 418 6.65 -51.71 44.72
CA GLY A 418 7.35 -51.74 43.44
C GLY A 418 6.95 -50.64 42.45
N ASP A 419 5.86 -49.92 42.75
CA ASP A 419 5.32 -48.85 41.91
C ASP A 419 5.52 -47.48 42.56
N PHE A 420 5.79 -46.48 41.72
CA PHE A 420 6.01 -45.10 42.14
C PHE A 420 5.18 -44.15 41.29
N SER A 421 4.35 -43.35 41.96
CA SER A 421 3.70 -42.20 41.33
C SER A 421 4.06 -40.92 42.06
N ALA A 422 4.33 -39.88 41.27
CA ALA A 422 4.48 -38.52 41.74
C ALA A 422 3.41 -37.68 41.06
N ARG A 423 2.80 -36.77 41.81
CA ARG A 423 1.91 -35.74 41.29
C ARG A 423 2.33 -34.41 41.89
N PHE A 424 2.24 -33.36 41.10
CA PHE A 424 2.45 -32.01 41.57
C PHE A 424 1.14 -31.26 41.47
N VAL A 425 0.57 -30.91 42.61
CA VAL A 425 -0.77 -30.33 42.67
C VAL A 425 -0.77 -28.95 43.32
N SER A 426 -1.66 -28.07 42.86
CA SER A 426 -1.95 -26.83 43.55
C SER A 426 -3.36 -26.34 43.21
N GLY A 427 -4.19 -26.14 44.24
CA GLY A 427 -5.55 -25.63 44.09
C GLY A 427 -6.47 -26.51 43.22
N GLY A 428 -6.21 -27.83 43.15
CA GLY A 428 -6.97 -28.77 42.32
C GLY A 428 -6.47 -28.91 40.87
N ALA A 429 -5.45 -28.15 40.47
CA ALA A 429 -4.75 -28.34 39.20
C ALA A 429 -3.48 -29.18 39.38
N GLU A 430 -3.09 -29.90 38.33
CA GLU A 430 -1.96 -30.82 38.32
C GLU A 430 -0.92 -30.45 37.25
N ALA A 431 0.36 -30.64 37.56
CA ALA A 431 1.49 -30.53 36.63
C ALA A 431 2.13 -31.90 36.41
N ASP A 432 2.61 -32.12 35.18
CA ASP A 432 3.40 -33.31 34.84
C ASP A 432 4.73 -33.33 35.63
N PRO A 433 5.01 -34.37 36.44
CA PRO A 433 6.25 -34.51 37.19
C PRO A 433 7.52 -34.38 36.34
N GLU A 434 7.50 -34.88 35.11
CA GLU A 434 8.67 -34.78 34.24
C GLU A 434 8.90 -33.33 33.80
N GLU A 435 7.83 -32.62 33.45
CA GLU A 435 7.92 -31.21 33.07
C GLU A 435 8.31 -30.32 34.25
N VAL A 436 7.88 -30.65 35.48
CA VAL A 436 8.32 -30.01 36.72
C VAL A 436 9.84 -30.10 36.88
N LEU A 437 10.40 -31.30 36.70
CA LEU A 437 11.84 -31.51 36.80
C LEU A 437 12.59 -30.79 35.67
N ARG A 438 12.12 -30.87 34.42
CA ARG A 438 12.72 -30.17 33.28
C ARG A 438 12.70 -28.65 33.50
N ALA A 439 11.59 -28.10 33.98
CA ALA A 439 11.44 -26.68 34.27
C ALA A 439 12.44 -26.24 35.35
N TYR A 440 12.56 -27.00 36.43
CA TYR A 440 13.53 -26.75 37.50
C TYR A 440 14.98 -26.80 37.01
N GLN A 441 15.35 -27.83 36.23
CA GLN A 441 16.69 -27.96 35.64
C GLN A 441 17.04 -26.82 34.68
N ARG A 442 16.04 -26.23 34.00
CA ARG A 442 16.19 -25.04 33.15
C ARG A 442 16.24 -23.72 33.93
N GLY A 443 16.20 -23.76 35.26
CA GLY A 443 16.19 -22.56 36.12
C GLY A 443 14.88 -21.76 36.02
N GLN A 444 13.80 -22.37 35.55
CA GLN A 444 12.49 -21.74 35.54
C GLN A 444 11.93 -21.72 36.97
N SER A 445 11.01 -20.79 37.27
CA SER A 445 10.30 -20.76 38.56
C SER A 445 8.86 -21.25 38.48
N VAL A 446 8.35 -21.51 37.27
CA VAL A 446 6.99 -21.95 37.04
C VAL A 446 6.98 -23.06 36.00
N VAL A 447 5.94 -23.89 36.04
CA VAL A 447 5.73 -25.04 35.15
C VAL A 447 4.29 -25.03 34.62
N PRO A 448 4.03 -25.46 33.37
CA PRO A 448 2.68 -25.58 32.85
C PRO A 448 1.85 -26.65 33.58
N LEU A 449 0.55 -26.40 33.68
CA LEU A 449 -0.44 -27.32 34.24
C LEU A 449 -1.13 -28.11 33.13
N LEU A 450 -1.54 -29.36 33.42
CA LEU A 450 -2.23 -30.25 32.48
C LEU A 450 -3.60 -29.69 32.00
N GLY A 451 -4.27 -28.90 32.84
CA GLY A 451 -5.51 -28.18 32.50
C GLY A 451 -5.30 -26.80 31.85
N GLY A 452 -4.05 -26.44 31.57
CA GLY A 452 -3.65 -25.12 31.11
C GLY A 452 -3.33 -24.14 32.25
N GLY A 453 -2.59 -23.08 31.91
CA GLY A 453 -1.98 -22.19 32.89
C GLY A 453 -0.64 -22.71 33.42
N TRP A 454 -0.13 -22.06 34.46
CA TRP A 454 1.17 -22.39 35.08
C TRP A 454 1.07 -22.30 36.61
N ALA A 455 1.96 -22.98 37.32
CA ALA A 455 2.08 -22.89 38.77
C ALA A 455 3.54 -22.73 39.19
N GLU A 456 3.76 -22.12 40.35
CA GLU A 456 5.10 -21.95 40.93
C GLU A 456 5.68 -23.30 41.35
N LEU A 457 6.95 -23.52 41.01
CA LEU A 457 7.69 -24.72 41.38
C LEU A 457 7.96 -24.74 42.90
N PRO A 458 7.92 -25.92 43.55
CA PRO A 458 8.35 -26.04 44.94
C PRO A 458 9.86 -26.10 45.02
N ALA A 459 10.52 -24.95 44.79
CA ALA A 459 11.96 -24.86 44.59
C ALA A 459 12.77 -25.51 45.74
N SER A 460 12.42 -25.21 47.00
CA SER A 460 13.10 -25.78 48.17
C SER A 460 12.94 -27.30 48.28
N TRP A 461 11.77 -27.83 47.92
CA TRP A 461 11.53 -29.27 47.91
C TRP A 461 12.32 -29.96 46.78
N LEU A 462 12.38 -29.33 45.60
CA LEU A 462 13.14 -29.83 44.45
C LEU A 462 14.65 -29.76 44.66
N GLU A 463 15.14 -28.76 45.39
CA GLU A 463 16.55 -28.68 45.79
C GLU A 463 16.93 -29.85 46.69
N GLN A 464 16.06 -30.21 47.64
CA GLN A 464 16.30 -31.30 48.60
C GLN A 464 16.10 -32.70 47.99
N HIS A 465 15.09 -32.87 47.14
CA HIS A 465 14.60 -34.20 46.72
C HIS A 465 14.54 -34.39 45.20
N GLY A 466 14.72 -33.35 44.39
CA GLY A 466 14.54 -33.38 42.95
C GLY A 466 15.49 -34.33 42.22
N HIS A 467 16.73 -34.46 42.68
CA HIS A 467 17.70 -35.40 42.10
C HIS A 467 17.26 -36.87 42.28
N ARG A 468 16.80 -37.24 43.48
CA ARG A 468 16.26 -38.59 43.75
C ARG A 468 15.00 -38.85 42.94
N LEU A 469 14.10 -37.86 42.88
CA LEU A 469 12.88 -37.96 42.08
C LEU A 469 13.19 -38.16 40.58
N ALA A 470 14.17 -37.44 40.04
CA ALA A 470 14.57 -37.57 38.65
C ALA A 470 15.11 -38.96 38.32
N GLU A 471 15.94 -39.53 39.20
CA GLU A 471 16.45 -40.89 39.04
C GLU A 471 15.34 -41.94 39.07
N ILE A 472 14.42 -41.84 40.04
CA ILE A 472 13.28 -42.76 40.15
C ILE A 472 12.37 -42.68 38.92
N LEU A 473 12.05 -41.47 38.45
CA LEU A 473 11.21 -41.28 37.27
C LEU A 473 11.88 -41.77 35.98
N ALA A 474 13.20 -41.59 35.83
CA ALA A 474 13.96 -42.10 34.68
C ALA A 474 14.04 -43.64 34.66
N ALA A 475 14.00 -44.27 35.83
CA ALA A 475 14.05 -45.73 36.00
C ALA A 475 12.66 -46.40 36.01
N ARG A 476 11.59 -45.64 35.76
CA ARG A 476 10.20 -46.12 35.80
C ARG A 476 9.73 -46.56 34.41
N ASP A 477 9.02 -47.67 34.33
CA ASP A 477 8.35 -48.09 33.09
C ASP A 477 6.97 -47.41 32.89
N ALA A 478 6.29 -47.76 31.80
CA ALA A 478 4.97 -47.20 31.46
C ALA A 478 3.86 -47.62 32.43
N GLN A 479 4.06 -48.69 33.20
CA GLN A 479 3.13 -49.21 34.19
C GLN A 479 3.33 -48.57 35.56
N GLY A 480 4.43 -47.82 35.74
CA GLY A 480 4.75 -47.14 36.99
C GLY A 480 5.76 -47.91 37.86
N THR A 481 6.25 -49.06 37.39
CA THR A 481 7.15 -49.92 38.14
C THR A 481 8.58 -49.38 38.06
N VAL A 482 9.24 -49.28 39.22
CA VAL A 482 10.61 -48.78 39.33
C VAL A 482 11.61 -49.92 39.16
N ALA A 483 12.55 -49.74 38.23
CA ALA A 483 13.62 -50.70 37.96
C ALA A 483 14.47 -50.96 39.23
N PRO A 484 14.95 -52.19 39.45
CA PRO A 484 15.63 -52.57 40.69
C PRO A 484 16.78 -51.64 41.11
N HIS A 485 17.57 -51.14 40.16
CA HIS A 485 18.72 -50.28 40.43
C HIS A 485 18.37 -48.95 41.10
N ALA A 486 17.16 -48.40 40.88
CA ALA A 486 16.71 -47.13 41.46
C ALA A 486 15.90 -47.31 42.76
N ARG A 487 15.64 -48.54 43.19
CA ARG A 487 14.89 -48.83 44.43
C ARG A 487 15.61 -48.39 45.71
N PRO A 488 16.96 -48.46 45.82
CA PRO A 488 17.67 -47.87 46.95
C PRO A 488 17.41 -46.36 47.06
N VAL A 489 17.47 -45.64 45.94
CA VAL A 489 17.19 -44.19 45.89
C VAL A 489 15.72 -43.89 46.23
N MET A 490 14.80 -44.76 45.83
CA MET A 490 13.40 -44.68 46.27
C MET A 490 13.26 -44.84 47.80
N ALA A 491 14.02 -45.75 48.41
CA ALA A 491 14.01 -45.92 49.86
C ALA A 491 14.61 -44.71 50.59
N GLU A 492 15.74 -44.17 50.11
CA GLU A 492 16.32 -42.93 50.64
C GLU A 492 15.33 -41.75 50.55
N LEU A 493 14.56 -41.66 49.46
CA LEU A 493 13.52 -40.64 49.32
C LEU A 493 12.40 -40.85 50.35
N CYS A 494 12.03 -42.10 50.67
CA CYS A 494 11.05 -42.39 51.71
C CYS A 494 11.56 -41.91 53.09
N ASP A 495 12.81 -42.22 53.41
CA ASP A 495 13.43 -41.85 54.68
C ASP A 495 13.56 -40.34 54.83
N ALA A 496 14.03 -39.66 53.77
CA ALA A 496 14.17 -38.22 53.74
C ALA A 496 12.83 -37.48 53.85
N LEU A 497 11.72 -38.13 53.48
CA LEU A 497 10.37 -37.60 53.62
C LEU A 497 9.66 -38.09 54.90
N GLU A 498 10.36 -38.84 55.76
CA GLU A 498 9.82 -39.47 56.97
C GLU A 498 8.58 -40.34 56.70
N ARG A 499 8.58 -41.07 55.57
CA ARG A 499 7.49 -41.96 55.15
C ARG A 499 7.89 -43.43 55.31
N PRO A 500 6.94 -44.31 55.68
CA PRO A 500 7.24 -45.73 55.76
C PRO A 500 7.65 -46.28 54.39
N ARG A 501 8.80 -46.96 54.33
CA ARG A 501 9.26 -47.68 53.14
C ARG A 501 8.24 -48.78 52.78
N PRO A 502 7.83 -48.93 51.50
CA PRO A 502 6.97 -50.02 51.07
C PRO A 502 7.55 -51.41 51.43
N PRO A 503 6.72 -52.44 51.71
CA PRO A 503 7.21 -53.78 52.05
C PRO A 503 8.21 -54.37 51.04
N ALA A 504 8.04 -54.05 49.75
CA ALA A 504 8.94 -54.48 48.69
C ALA A 504 10.39 -53.96 48.85
N LEU A 505 10.60 -52.86 49.58
CA LEU A 505 11.92 -52.29 49.87
C LEU A 505 12.55 -52.84 51.15
N GLN A 506 11.81 -53.57 52.00
CA GLN A 506 12.38 -54.18 53.20
C GLN A 506 13.48 -55.19 52.89
N ALA A 507 13.42 -55.84 51.72
CA ALA A 507 14.48 -56.73 51.25
C ALA A 507 15.82 -55.99 51.03
N LEU A 508 15.81 -54.67 50.92
CA LEU A 508 17.00 -53.82 50.81
C LEU A 508 17.51 -53.32 52.15
N ALA A 509 16.87 -53.66 53.29
CA ALA A 509 17.29 -53.22 54.62
C ALA A 509 18.80 -53.39 54.89
N PRO A 510 19.47 -54.50 54.50
CA PRO A 510 20.92 -54.62 54.67
C PRO A 510 21.75 -53.54 53.97
N LEU A 511 21.25 -52.92 52.89
CA LEU A 511 21.90 -51.80 52.20
C LEU A 511 21.59 -50.44 52.84
N LEU A 512 20.43 -50.31 53.49
CA LEU A 512 19.88 -49.03 53.90
C LEU A 512 20.12 -48.72 55.38
N ASP A 513 20.22 -49.75 56.23
CA ASP A 513 20.22 -49.62 57.69
C ASP A 513 21.62 -49.84 58.29
N GLY A 514 22.67 -49.30 57.65
CA GLY A 514 24.02 -49.24 58.21
C GLY A 514 24.95 -50.43 57.94
N PHE A 515 24.55 -51.36 57.07
CA PHE A 515 25.38 -52.48 56.58
C PHE A 515 26.10 -53.27 57.70
N GLU A 516 25.36 -53.67 58.74
CA GLU A 516 25.96 -54.38 59.88
C GLU A 516 26.27 -55.86 59.59
N SER A 517 25.37 -56.56 58.88
CA SER A 517 25.58 -57.96 58.48
C SER A 517 24.69 -58.36 57.30
N LEU A 518 25.19 -59.28 56.47
CA LEU A 518 24.45 -59.87 55.36
C LEU A 518 23.86 -61.24 55.75
N PRO A 519 22.68 -61.61 55.25
CA PRO A 519 22.15 -62.95 55.43
C PRO A 519 23.11 -64.02 54.88
N GLU A 520 23.30 -65.10 55.63
CA GLU A 520 24.15 -66.21 55.19
C GLU A 520 23.65 -66.80 53.85
N ALA A 521 24.56 -66.96 52.89
CA ALA A 521 24.24 -67.58 51.62
C ALA A 521 24.33 -69.11 51.70
N LYS A 522 23.27 -69.78 51.23
CA LYS A 522 23.30 -71.23 51.04
C LYS A 522 24.22 -71.58 49.88
N LEU A 523 25.32 -72.27 50.18
CA LEU A 523 26.26 -72.77 49.19
C LEU A 523 25.65 -73.94 48.38
N PRO A 524 25.92 -74.04 47.07
CA PRO A 524 25.53 -75.19 46.27
C PRO A 524 26.14 -76.49 46.82
N LYS A 525 25.36 -77.58 46.83
CA LYS A 525 25.81 -78.88 47.38
C LYS A 525 26.94 -79.52 46.55
N ASP A 526 27.09 -79.10 45.31
CA ASP A 526 28.09 -79.54 44.35
C ASP A 526 29.37 -78.69 44.36
N LEU A 527 29.46 -77.66 45.22
CA LEU A 527 30.67 -76.87 45.41
C LEU A 527 31.76 -77.72 46.10
N ARG A 528 32.87 -77.98 45.40
CA ARG A 528 34.02 -78.75 45.89
C ARG A 528 35.19 -77.84 46.27
N ALA A 529 34.97 -76.91 47.18
CA ALA A 529 35.99 -75.98 47.66
C ALA A 529 35.70 -75.55 49.12
N ASP A 530 36.75 -75.39 49.92
CA ASP A 530 36.67 -74.77 51.24
C ASP A 530 36.86 -73.26 51.10
N LEU A 531 35.82 -72.48 51.41
CA LEU A 531 35.86 -71.03 51.28
C LEU A 531 36.49 -70.40 52.53
N ARG A 532 37.36 -69.41 52.32
CA ARG A 532 37.90 -68.55 53.38
C ARG A 532 36.78 -67.63 53.91
N PRO A 533 36.91 -67.07 55.13
CA PRO A 533 35.89 -66.19 55.70
C PRO A 533 35.41 -65.06 54.76
N TYR A 534 36.34 -64.32 54.12
CA TYR A 534 35.98 -63.27 53.17
C TYR A 534 35.29 -63.78 51.90
N GLN A 535 35.51 -65.04 51.51
CA GLN A 535 34.85 -65.65 50.35
C GLN A 535 33.40 -66.02 50.69
N HIS A 536 33.13 -66.44 51.94
CA HIS A 536 31.76 -66.58 52.43
C HIS A 536 31.02 -65.25 52.42
N GLU A 537 31.67 -64.16 52.86
CA GLU A 537 31.12 -62.80 52.79
C GLU A 537 30.85 -62.37 51.33
N GLY A 538 31.78 -62.63 50.42
CA GLY A 538 31.60 -62.35 48.99
C GLY A 538 30.43 -63.13 48.36
N VAL A 539 30.26 -64.41 48.70
CA VAL A 539 29.11 -65.21 48.24
C VAL A 539 27.80 -64.73 48.87
N ALA A 540 27.81 -64.33 50.14
CA ALA A 540 26.66 -63.70 50.80
C ALA A 540 26.25 -62.41 50.10
N TRP A 541 27.21 -61.55 49.76
CA TRP A 541 27.00 -60.30 49.03
C TRP A 541 26.40 -60.52 47.64
N LEU A 542 27.02 -61.36 46.82
CA LEU A 542 26.52 -61.65 45.48
C LEU A 542 25.14 -62.31 45.50
N SER A 543 24.90 -63.22 46.46
CA SER A 543 23.59 -63.86 46.64
C SER A 543 22.51 -62.88 47.08
N PHE A 544 22.86 -61.93 47.95
CA PHE A 544 21.99 -60.86 48.39
C PHE A 544 21.62 -59.93 47.22
N LEU A 545 22.61 -59.40 46.50
CA LEU A 545 22.38 -58.53 45.34
C LEU A 545 21.50 -59.21 44.29
N ARG A 546 21.78 -60.49 43.98
CA ARG A 546 20.94 -61.29 43.07
C ARG A 546 19.49 -61.39 43.54
N LYS A 547 19.25 -61.63 44.83
CA LYS A 547 17.88 -61.68 45.41
C LYS A 547 17.19 -60.32 45.36
N ALA A 548 17.95 -59.24 45.55
CA ALA A 548 17.48 -57.87 45.47
C ALA A 548 17.24 -57.39 44.02
N GLY A 549 17.63 -58.19 43.01
CA GLY A 549 17.56 -57.80 41.60
C GLY A 549 18.61 -56.77 41.19
N LEU A 550 19.67 -56.62 41.99
CA LEU A 550 20.76 -55.68 41.78
C LEU A 550 21.97 -56.36 41.14
N GLY A 551 22.71 -55.60 40.34
CA GLY A 551 24.03 -55.98 39.86
C GLY A 551 25.13 -55.63 40.87
N ALA A 552 26.30 -56.24 40.72
CA ALA A 552 27.50 -55.87 41.45
C ALA A 552 28.52 -55.26 40.48
N VAL A 553 29.13 -54.15 40.84
CA VAL A 553 30.33 -53.65 40.17
C VAL A 553 31.51 -53.89 41.10
N LEU A 554 32.48 -54.66 40.63
CA LEU A 554 33.74 -54.84 41.34
C LEU A 554 34.66 -53.67 40.98
N ALA A 555 34.76 -52.68 41.87
CA ALA A 555 35.75 -51.62 41.73
C ALA A 555 37.02 -52.10 42.43
N ASP A 556 37.99 -52.54 41.63
CA ASP A 556 39.32 -52.89 42.12
C ASP A 556 40.21 -51.64 42.09
N ASP A 557 40.81 -51.30 43.23
CA ASP A 557 41.75 -50.18 43.36
C ASP A 557 43.20 -50.67 43.55
N MET A 558 43.49 -51.96 43.35
CA MET A 558 44.85 -52.48 43.45
C MET A 558 45.20 -53.47 42.34
N GLY A 559 45.98 -52.99 41.36
CA GLY A 559 46.73 -53.83 40.43
C GLY A 559 47.82 -54.66 41.11
N LEU A 560 47.43 -55.73 41.79
CA LEU A 560 48.29 -56.83 42.21
C LEU A 560 47.54 -58.17 42.10
N GLY A 561 47.49 -58.69 40.88
CA GLY A 561 47.23 -60.11 40.59
C GLY A 561 46.05 -60.37 39.68
#